data_AF-A0A7V6M9T6-F1
#
_entry.id   AF-A0A7V6M9T6-F1
#
_cell.length_a   1.000
_cell.length_b   1.000
_cell.length_c   1.000
_cell.angle_alpha   90.00
_cell.angle_beta   90.00
_cell.angle_gamma   90.00
#
_symmetry.space_group_name_H-M   'P 1'
#
loop_
_entity.id
_entity.type
_entity.pdbx_description
1 polymer ?
#
loop_
_entity_poly.entity_id
_entity_poly.type
_entity_poly.pdbx_seq_one_letter_code
_entity_poly.pdbx_strand_id
1 'polypeptide(L)' 'MEIKKTLLMPKTKFEMRGNLSVKEPNIRKSWQQLKIYDSLIEKNKGKKPFVLHDGPPYANG' A
#
# COMPACT_ATOMS: atom_id res chain seq x y z
N MET A 1 -44.30 6.44 1.16
CA MET A 1 -43.27 5.76 1.98
C MET A 1 -42.03 5.58 1.10
N GLU A 2 -40.88 6.14 1.47
CA GLU A 2 -39.66 6.03 0.64
C GLU A 2 -39.00 4.66 0.78
N ILE A 3 -39.28 3.76 -0.17
CA ILE A 3 -38.78 2.37 -0.21
C ILE A 3 -37.23 2.32 -0.22
N LYS A 4 -36.57 3.34 -0.76
CA LYS A 4 -35.09 3.43 -0.79
C LYS A 4 -34.44 3.38 0.61
N LYS A 5 -35.14 3.87 1.65
CA LYS A 5 -34.64 3.89 3.04
C LYS A 5 -34.78 2.55 3.75
N THR A 6 -35.55 1.60 3.21
CA THR A 6 -35.76 0.27 3.80
C THR A 6 -34.78 -0.77 3.26
N LEU A 7 -33.91 -0.39 2.31
CA LEU A 7 -32.92 -1.26 1.67
C LEU A 7 -31.56 -1.19 2.38
N LEU A 8 -30.92 -2.34 2.56
CA LEU A 8 -29.55 -2.46 3.07
C LEU A 8 -28.53 -2.21 1.96
N MET A 9 -28.39 -0.94 1.58
CA MET A 9 -27.45 -0.53 0.52
C MET A 9 -26.00 -0.58 1.01
N PRO A 10 -25.04 -1.02 0.17
CA PRO A 10 -23.63 -0.93 0.46
C PRO A 10 -23.20 0.52 0.68
N LYS A 11 -22.39 0.76 1.73
CA LYS A 11 -21.81 2.06 2.05
C LYS A 11 -20.32 1.90 2.28
N THR A 12 -19.53 2.70 1.60
CA THR A 12 -18.08 2.72 1.77
C THR A 12 -17.55 4.14 1.66
N LYS A 13 -16.49 4.42 2.42
CA LYS A 13 -15.69 5.65 2.25
C LYS A 13 -14.61 5.47 1.16
N PHE A 14 -14.47 4.26 0.63
CA PHE A 14 -13.55 3.98 -0.46
C PHE A 14 -14.02 4.67 -1.73
N GLU A 15 -13.18 5.57 -2.24
CA GLU A 15 -13.47 6.31 -3.47
C GLU A 15 -13.45 5.37 -4.68
N MET A 16 -14.43 5.50 -5.57
CA MET A 16 -14.46 4.72 -6.81
C MET A 16 -13.33 5.13 -7.78
N ARG A 17 -12.89 6.39 -7.75
CA ARG A 17 -11.78 6.89 -8.59
C ARG A 17 -10.46 6.71 -7.86
N GLY A 18 -9.44 6.25 -8.60
CA GLY A 18 -8.10 5.99 -8.04
C GLY A 18 -7.45 7.25 -7.47
N ASN A 19 -7.29 8.30 -8.29
CA ASN A 19 -6.56 9.53 -7.93
C ASN A 19 -5.13 9.25 -7.42
N LEU A 20 -4.42 8.35 -8.12
CA LEU A 20 -3.18 7.74 -7.68
C LEU A 20 -2.02 8.74 -7.53
N SER A 21 -1.93 9.75 -8.41
CA SER A 21 -0.92 10.81 -8.32
C SER A 21 -0.91 11.54 -6.98
N VAL A 22 -2.07 11.59 -6.28
CA VAL A 22 -2.20 12.18 -4.95
C VAL A 22 -2.11 11.14 -3.84
N LYS A 23 -2.72 9.96 -4.02
CA LYS A 23 -2.77 8.93 -2.96
C LYS A 23 -1.44 8.20 -2.76
N GLU A 24 -0.76 7.82 -3.84
CA GLU A 24 0.46 7.01 -3.76
C GLU A 24 1.60 7.70 -2.99
N PRO A 25 1.89 9.00 -3.17
CA PRO A 25 2.90 9.69 -2.37
C PRO A 25 2.59 9.65 -0.86
N ASN A 26 1.31 9.78 -0.48
CA ASN A 26 0.88 9.74 0.90
C ASN A 26 1.03 8.34 1.51
N ILE A 27 0.69 7.29 0.75
CA ILE A 27 0.89 5.89 1.16
C ILE A 27 2.38 5.61 1.35
N ARG A 28 3.22 6.00 0.39
CA ARG A 28 4.68 5.81 0.49
C ARG A 28 5.28 6.52 1.70
N LYS A 29 4.82 7.75 1.98
CA LYS A 29 5.24 8.50 3.18
C LYS A 29 4.85 7.78 4.46
N SER A 30 3.63 7.24 4.54
CA SER A 30 3.19 6.45 5.69
C SER A 30 4.05 5.19 5.89
N TRP A 31 4.36 4.47 4.81
CA TRP A 31 5.24 3.30 4.87
C TRP A 31 6.65 3.61 5.33
N GLN A 32 7.21 4.74 4.89
CA GLN A 32 8.51 5.22 5.33
C GLN A 32 8.50 5.58 6.82
N GLN A 33 7.47 6.27 7.30
CA GLN A 33 7.29 6.60 8.71
C GLN A 33 7.17 5.35 9.59
N LEU A 34 6.47 4.33 9.09
CA LEU A 34 6.30 3.04 9.76
C LEU A 34 7.51 2.11 9.64
N LYS A 35 8.54 2.47 8.85
CA LYS A 35 9.72 1.62 8.59
C LYS A 35 9.34 0.18 8.23
N ILE A 36 8.42 0.04 7.27
CA ILE A 36 7.83 -1.27 6.93
C ILE A 36 8.87 -2.30 6.46
N TYR A 37 9.96 -1.85 5.83
CA TYR A 37 11.03 -2.73 5.36
C TYR A 37 11.73 -3.41 6.53
N ASP A 38 12.19 -2.62 7.51
CA ASP A 38 12.84 -3.12 8.72
C ASP A 38 11.90 -4.06 9.48
N SER A 39 10.62 -3.70 9.57
CA SER A 39 9.59 -4.52 10.21
C SER A 39 9.41 -5.88 9.53
N LEU A 40 9.50 -5.93 8.19
CA LEU A 40 9.43 -7.17 7.42
C LEU A 40 10.68 -8.04 7.60
N ILE A 41 11.86 -7.43 7.70
CA ILE A 41 13.11 -8.15 7.97
C ILE A 41 13.06 -8.80 9.37
N GLU A 42 12.69 -8.03 10.40
CA GLU A 42 12.58 -8.55 11.76
C GLU A 42 11.52 -9.65 11.87
N LYS A 43 10.36 -9.50 11.21
CA LYS A 43 9.31 -10.53 11.17
C LYS A 43 9.80 -11.86 10.58
N ASN A 44 10.81 -11.84 9.71
CA ASN A 44 11.34 -13.03 9.04
C ASN A 44 12.67 -13.51 9.61
N LYS A 45 13.12 -12.96 10.74
CA LYS A 45 14.33 -13.39 11.43
C LYS A 45 14.29 -14.90 11.73
N GLY A 46 15.40 -15.58 11.43
CA GLY A 46 15.54 -17.04 11.62
C GLY A 46 14.93 -17.91 10.53
N LYS A 47 14.22 -17.35 9.54
CA LYS A 47 13.76 -18.10 8.36
C LYS A 47 14.87 -18.20 7.32
N LYS A 48 14.74 -19.17 6.39
CA LYS A 48 15.65 -19.29 5.25
C LYS A 48 15.67 -17.97 4.45
N PRO A 49 16.83 -17.33 4.26
CA PRO A 49 16.91 -16.08 3.51
C PRO A 49 16.63 -16.31 2.03
N PHE A 50 16.02 -15.31 1.40
CA PHE A 50 15.92 -15.18 -0.05
C PHE A 50 16.60 -13.87 -0.44
N VAL A 51 17.67 -13.97 -1.23
CA VAL A 51 18.48 -12.82 -1.65
C VAL A 51 18.23 -12.57 -3.13
N LEU A 52 17.67 -11.41 -3.45
CA LEU A 52 17.48 -10.93 -4.82
C LEU A 52 18.56 -9.90 -5.12
N HIS A 53 19.48 -10.22 -6.02
CA HIS A 53 20.50 -9.28 -6.48
C HIS A 53 19.89 -8.37 -7.55
N ASP A 54 19.82 -7.09 -7.26
CA ASP A 54 19.45 -6.08 -8.26
C ASP A 54 20.68 -5.67 -9.07
N GLY A 55 20.53 -5.59 -10.39
CA GLY A 55 21.60 -5.16 -11.27
C GLY A 55 21.82 -3.65 -11.15
N PRO A 56 23.07 -3.15 -11.16
CA PRO A 56 23.30 -1.71 -11.10
C PRO A 56 22.66 -1.05 -12.33
N PRO A 57 21.77 -0.07 -12.15
CA PRO A 57 21.21 0.66 -13.28
C PRO A 57 22.32 1.49 -13.95
N TYR A 58 22.24 1.66 -15.27
CA TYR A 58 23.01 2.69 -15.93
C TYR A 58 22.45 4.05 -15.52
N ALA A 59 23.29 4.90 -14.92
CA ALA A 59 22.90 6.23 -14.44
C ALA A 59 22.89 7.29 -15.55
N ASN A 60 22.32 6.95 -16.71
CA ASN A 60 22.12 7.87 -17.82
C ASN A 60 20.61 8.14 -17.88
N GLY A 61 20.21 9.33 -17.40
CA GLY A 61 18.81 9.74 -17.27
C GLY A 61 18.06 9.87 -18.58
#